data_AF-A0AAD2A205-F1
#
_entry.id   AF-A0AAD2A205-F1
#
_cell.length_a   1.000
_cell.length_b   1.000
_cell.length_c   1.000
_cell.angle_alpha   90.00
_cell.angle_beta   90.00
_cell.angle_gamma   90.00
#
_symmetry.space_group_name_H-M   'P 1'
#
loop_
_entity.id
_entity.type
_entity.pdbx_description
1 polymer ?
#
loop_
_entity_poly.entity_id
_entity_poly.type
_entity_poly.pdbx_seq_one_letter_code
_entity_poly.pdbx_strand_id
1 'polypeptide(L)'
;MAEEQKWQEPAGGHLPCANSCGFFGSPTTLNLCSKCYKDYCVKEGETKEAKIAMEKTLNQSESSSFSTPSRQESVNYTINPHMILEKVPISAEAVAETEKSDTSVAVAAPKQIKPNRCAGCRKRLGLTGFKCRCGVMFCGSHRYPEQHDCTFDYKQLGRDSIAKANPIVKAEKLGKI
;
A
#
# COMPACT_ATOMS: atom_id res chain seq x y z
N MET A 1 43.01 8.44 -12.05
CA MET A 1 42.01 8.45 -13.15
C MET A 1 40.69 8.04 -12.56
N ALA A 2 39.57 8.62 -12.98
CA ALA A 2 38.23 8.22 -12.53
C ALA A 2 37.55 7.47 -13.67
N GLU A 3 37.21 6.20 -13.47
CA GLU A 3 36.47 5.43 -14.46
C GLU A 3 34.98 5.79 -14.41
N GLU A 4 34.48 6.30 -15.52
CA GLU A 4 33.07 6.63 -15.68
C GLU A 4 32.24 5.35 -15.73
N GLN A 5 31.47 5.08 -14.67
CA GLN A 5 30.54 3.95 -14.63
C GLN A 5 29.38 4.19 -15.60
N LYS A 6 29.62 3.88 -16.88
CA LYS A 6 28.65 3.94 -17.96
C LYS A 6 27.44 3.07 -17.61
N TRP A 7 26.33 3.74 -17.26
CA TRP A 7 25.05 3.08 -17.08
C TRP A 7 24.68 2.35 -18.38
N GLN A 8 24.61 1.02 -18.30
CA GLN A 8 24.05 0.21 -19.37
C GLN A 8 22.56 0.07 -19.12
N GLU A 9 21.75 0.73 -19.95
CA GLU A 9 20.33 0.44 -20.01
C GLU A 9 20.15 -1.02 -20.43
N PRO A 10 19.41 -1.84 -19.67
CA PRO A 10 19.18 -3.23 -20.06
C PRO A 10 18.38 -3.26 -21.37
N ALA A 11 18.83 -4.06 -22.33
CA ALA A 11 18.22 -4.18 -23.66
C ALA A 11 16.84 -4.87 -23.58
N GLY A 12 15.84 -4.09 -23.18
CA GLY A 12 14.50 -4.55 -22.82
C GLY A 12 13.70 -3.44 -22.16
N GLY A 13 13.38 -2.39 -22.92
CA GLY A 13 12.50 -1.30 -22.46
C GLY A 13 11.16 -1.84 -21.95
N HIS A 14 10.61 -1.22 -20.91
CA HIS A 14 9.52 -1.78 -20.10
C HIS A 14 8.32 -2.29 -20.92
N LEU A 15 8.22 -3.61 -21.10
CA LEU A 15 7.11 -4.21 -21.82
C LEU A 15 5.82 -4.12 -20.97
N PRO A 16 4.65 -3.88 -21.59
CA PRO A 16 3.37 -3.99 -20.90
C PRO A 16 3.15 -5.44 -20.44
N CYS A 17 2.44 -5.62 -19.32
CA CYS A 17 2.06 -6.94 -18.82
C CYS A 17 1.28 -7.73 -19.88
N ALA A 18 1.63 -9.00 -20.08
CA ALA A 18 0.99 -9.89 -21.08
C ALA A 18 -0.54 -9.99 -20.95
N ASN A 19 -1.07 -9.85 -19.74
CA ASN A 19 -2.52 -9.79 -19.46
C ASN A 19 -3.15 -8.40 -19.75
N SER A 20 -2.46 -7.51 -20.47
CA SER A 20 -2.88 -6.15 -20.89
C SER A 20 -3.41 -5.24 -19.77
N CYS A 21 -3.02 -5.47 -18.51
CA CYS A 21 -3.63 -4.84 -17.33
C CYS A 21 -3.16 -3.41 -17.02
N GLY A 22 -2.53 -2.70 -17.97
CA GLY A 22 -2.06 -1.32 -17.80
C GLY A 22 -0.84 -1.11 -16.88
N PHE A 23 -0.11 -2.18 -16.52
CA PHE A 23 1.15 -2.10 -15.76
C PHE A 23 2.24 -2.91 -16.47
N PHE A 24 3.51 -2.62 -16.20
CA PHE A 24 4.66 -3.26 -16.85
C PHE A 24 4.94 -4.68 -16.34
N GLY A 25 5.34 -5.58 -17.25
CA GLY A 25 5.85 -6.91 -16.90
C GLY A 25 7.38 -6.91 -16.75
N SER A 26 7.94 -7.96 -16.15
CA SER A 26 9.38 -8.24 -16.25
C SER A 26 9.62 -9.59 -16.96
N PRO A 27 10.72 -9.76 -17.72
CA PRO A 27 11.01 -11.04 -18.37
C PRO A 27 11.18 -12.17 -17.35
N THR A 28 11.70 -11.87 -16.16
CA THR A 28 11.82 -12.80 -15.01
C THR A 28 10.46 -13.29 -14.48
N THR A 29 9.37 -12.57 -14.75
CA THR A 29 7.99 -12.91 -14.34
C THR A 29 7.10 -13.25 -15.54
N LEU A 30 7.68 -13.82 -16.61
CA LEU A 30 7.00 -14.19 -17.86
C LEU A 30 6.30 -12.99 -18.54
N ASN A 31 6.81 -11.78 -18.34
CA ASN A 31 6.20 -10.50 -18.72
C ASN A 31 4.83 -10.24 -18.07
N LEU A 32 4.55 -10.77 -16.87
CA LEU A 32 3.37 -10.40 -16.08
C LEU A 32 3.71 -9.34 -15.03
N CYS A 33 2.75 -8.50 -14.63
CA CYS A 33 2.93 -7.58 -13.51
C CYS A 33 2.90 -8.32 -12.16
N SER A 34 3.37 -7.66 -11.08
CA SER A 34 3.41 -8.23 -9.72
C SER A 34 2.04 -8.61 -9.12
N LYS A 35 0.92 -8.19 -9.73
CA LYS A 35 -0.42 -8.69 -9.43
C LYS A 35 -0.75 -9.93 -10.27
N CYS A 36 -0.77 -9.78 -11.60
CA CYS A 36 -1.12 -10.88 -12.52
C CYS A 36 -0.20 -12.09 -12.39
N TYR A 37 1.07 -11.91 -12.03
CA TYR A 37 1.99 -13.02 -11.75
C TYR A 37 1.56 -13.82 -10.51
N LYS A 38 1.00 -13.19 -9.48
CA LYS A 38 0.41 -13.91 -8.33
C LYS A 38 -0.86 -14.66 -8.74
N ASP A 39 -1.73 -13.99 -9.51
CA ASP A 39 -2.95 -14.59 -10.06
C ASP A 39 -2.62 -15.81 -10.97
N TYR A 40 -1.48 -15.77 -11.66
CA TYR A 40 -0.91 -16.86 -12.45
C TYR A 40 -0.31 -17.97 -11.58
N CYS A 41 0.48 -17.65 -10.55
CA CYS A 41 1.05 -18.64 -9.62
C CYS A 41 -0.03 -19.45 -8.88
N VAL A 42 -1.17 -18.84 -8.52
CA VAL A 42 -2.31 -19.57 -7.93
C VAL A 42 -2.87 -20.58 -8.94
N LYS A 43 -3.13 -20.15 -10.18
CA LYS A 43 -3.65 -21.01 -11.26
C LYS A 43 -2.67 -22.10 -11.69
N GLU A 44 -1.37 -21.84 -11.64
CA GLU A 44 -0.32 -22.85 -11.80
C GLU A 44 -0.35 -23.89 -10.68
N GLY A 45 -0.66 -23.48 -9.44
CA GLY A 45 -0.92 -24.41 -8.33
C GLY A 45 -2.15 -25.28 -8.60
N GLU A 46 -3.31 -24.65 -8.78
CA GLU A 46 -4.60 -25.32 -9.05
C GLU A 46 -4.51 -26.29 -10.24
N THR A 47 -3.87 -25.88 -11.34
CA THR A 47 -3.72 -26.75 -12.52
C THR A 47 -2.66 -27.84 -12.36
N LYS A 48 -1.66 -27.69 -11.47
CA LYS A 48 -0.74 -28.78 -11.10
C LYS A 48 -1.43 -29.78 -10.18
N GLU A 49 -2.18 -29.33 -9.18
CA GLU A 49 -2.96 -30.22 -8.31
C GLU A 49 -4.02 -31.01 -9.11
N ALA A 50 -4.74 -30.35 -10.03
CA ALA A 50 -5.68 -31.02 -10.93
C ALA A 50 -4.99 -32.02 -11.88
N LYS A 51 -3.80 -31.71 -12.41
CA LYS A 51 -3.01 -32.65 -13.23
C LYS A 51 -2.51 -33.84 -12.42
N ILE A 52 -2.00 -33.62 -11.21
CA ILE A 52 -1.53 -34.70 -10.31
C ILE A 52 -2.71 -35.61 -9.93
N ALA A 53 -3.90 -35.06 -9.68
CA ALA A 53 -5.12 -35.85 -9.44
C ALA A 53 -5.52 -36.67 -10.68
N MET A 54 -5.50 -36.08 -11.88
CA MET A 54 -5.78 -36.76 -13.14
C MET A 54 -4.78 -37.88 -13.44
N GLU A 55 -3.48 -37.61 -13.34
CA GLU A 55 -2.39 -38.55 -13.61
C GLU A 55 -2.41 -39.74 -12.63
N LYS A 56 -2.72 -39.48 -11.35
CA LYS A 56 -2.97 -40.52 -10.34
C LYS A 56 -4.17 -41.43 -10.66
N THR A 57 -5.07 -40.99 -11.54
CA THR A 57 -6.22 -41.79 -12.02
C THR A 57 -5.87 -42.64 -13.26
N LEU A 58 -4.78 -42.33 -13.97
CA LEU A 58 -4.41 -42.99 -15.23
C LEU A 58 -3.39 -44.14 -15.06
N ASN A 59 -2.67 -44.19 -13.94
CA ASN A 59 -1.75 -45.31 -13.62
C ASN A 59 -2.44 -46.52 -12.97
N GLN A 60 -3.76 -46.67 -13.16
CA GLN A 60 -4.47 -47.95 -13.02
C GLN A 60 -5.30 -48.21 -14.28
N SER A 61 -5.11 -49.40 -14.87
CA SER A 61 -5.84 -49.93 -16.03
C SER A 61 -5.45 -49.37 -17.42
N GLU A 62 -4.30 -49.81 -17.95
CA GLU A 62 -4.22 -50.05 -19.39
C GLU A 62 -5.08 -51.27 -19.76
N SER A 63 -6.11 -51.10 -20.61
CA SER A 63 -6.46 -52.05 -21.69
C SER A 63 -7.81 -51.71 -22.36
N SER A 64 -7.79 -51.53 -23.69
CA SER A 64 -8.93 -51.64 -24.65
C SER A 64 -10.20 -50.77 -24.46
N SER A 65 -10.90 -50.32 -25.50
CA SER A 65 -10.56 -50.23 -26.93
C SER A 65 -11.46 -49.21 -27.65
N PHE A 66 -10.88 -48.51 -28.62
CA PHE A 66 -11.44 -48.12 -29.92
C PHE A 66 -12.98 -47.94 -30.08
N SER A 67 -13.45 -46.69 -30.27
CA SER A 67 -14.22 -46.27 -31.48
C SER A 67 -14.71 -44.81 -31.44
N THR A 68 -14.70 -44.16 -32.60
CA THR A 68 -15.37 -42.88 -32.95
C THR A 68 -15.83 -43.02 -34.44
N PRO A 69 -16.51 -42.06 -35.13
CA PRO A 69 -16.94 -40.70 -34.74
C PRO A 69 -18.37 -40.28 -35.24
N SER A 70 -18.67 -38.97 -35.13
CA SER A 70 -19.75 -38.21 -35.84
C SER A 70 -21.17 -38.31 -35.24
N ARG A 71 -22.04 -37.28 -35.25
CA ARG A 71 -22.16 -36.12 -36.18
C ARG A 71 -22.73 -34.84 -35.52
N GLN A 72 -22.65 -33.72 -36.25
CA GLN A 72 -22.81 -32.29 -35.89
C GLN A 72 -24.24 -31.77 -35.56
N GLU A 73 -24.27 -30.58 -34.89
CA GLU A 73 -25.18 -29.43 -35.10
C GLU A 73 -26.70 -29.54 -34.73
N SER A 74 -27.43 -28.48 -34.31
CA SER A 74 -27.07 -27.08 -33.98
C SER A 74 -28.10 -26.39 -33.02
N VAL A 75 -27.80 -25.13 -32.66
CA VAL A 75 -28.53 -24.08 -31.89
C VAL A 75 -30.03 -24.20 -31.54
N ASN A 76 -30.43 -23.58 -30.41
CA ASN A 76 -31.46 -22.52 -30.37
C ASN A 76 -31.53 -21.74 -29.02
N TYR A 77 -32.24 -20.60 -29.02
CA TYR A 77 -32.45 -19.62 -27.92
C TYR A 77 -33.22 -20.21 -26.69
N THR A 78 -33.38 -19.58 -25.50
CA THR A 78 -34.06 -18.27 -25.27
C THR A 78 -34.02 -17.84 -23.75
N ILE A 79 -34.25 -16.54 -23.46
CA ILE A 79 -34.69 -15.87 -22.19
C ILE A 79 -33.73 -15.79 -20.95
N ASN A 80 -33.19 -14.58 -20.71
CA ASN A 80 -33.33 -13.66 -19.55
C ASN A 80 -33.80 -14.22 -18.16
N PRO A 81 -33.31 -13.68 -17.01
CA PRO A 81 -33.82 -12.38 -16.52
C PRO A 81 -32.84 -11.45 -15.78
N HIS A 82 -33.28 -10.19 -15.64
CA HIS A 82 -32.64 -9.09 -14.90
C HIS A 82 -33.13 -9.02 -13.44
N MET A 83 -32.33 -8.49 -12.51
CA MET A 83 -32.82 -7.91 -11.25
C MET A 83 -31.96 -6.75 -10.71
N ILE A 84 -32.58 -5.91 -9.86
CA ILE A 84 -32.08 -4.67 -9.24
C ILE A 84 -32.42 -4.72 -7.74
N LEU A 85 -31.57 -4.20 -6.82
CA LEU A 85 -31.99 -3.35 -5.67
C LEU A 85 -30.82 -2.64 -4.94
N GLU A 86 -31.15 -1.72 -4.02
CA GLU A 86 -30.23 -0.79 -3.34
C GLU A 86 -30.25 -0.86 -1.79
N LYS A 87 -29.26 -0.19 -1.15
CA LYS A 87 -29.30 0.59 0.13
C LYS A 87 -29.33 -0.08 1.54
N VAL A 88 -28.25 0.21 2.30
CA VAL A 88 -28.10 0.82 3.67
C VAL A 88 -29.37 1.40 4.38
N PRO A 89 -29.44 1.73 5.72
CA PRO A 89 -28.39 2.38 6.59
C PRO A 89 -28.45 2.17 8.17
N ILE A 90 -27.75 3.07 8.93
CA ILE A 90 -27.81 3.47 10.40
C ILE A 90 -27.36 2.41 11.47
N SER A 91 -26.69 2.69 12.62
CA SER A 91 -26.31 3.87 13.48
C SER A 91 -24.86 3.70 14.07
N ALA A 92 -24.12 4.60 14.76
CA ALA A 92 -24.29 5.86 15.54
C ALA A 92 -24.70 5.70 17.04
N GLU A 93 -24.22 6.44 18.08
CA GLU A 93 -23.10 7.42 18.30
C GLU A 93 -22.87 7.67 19.86
N ALA A 94 -22.01 8.63 20.28
CA ALA A 94 -21.77 9.19 21.66
C ALA A 94 -20.86 8.37 22.66
N VAL A 95 -20.04 8.90 23.60
CA VAL A 95 -19.53 10.25 24.04
C VAL A 95 -18.17 10.11 24.82
N ALA A 96 -17.43 11.23 25.04
CA ALA A 96 -16.38 11.48 26.08
C ALA A 96 -15.08 10.60 26.11
N GLU A 97 -13.84 11.14 26.06
CA GLU A 97 -12.96 11.75 27.11
C GLU A 97 -12.31 10.74 28.09
N THR A 98 -11.05 10.85 28.60
CA THR A 98 -9.87 11.68 28.28
C THR A 98 -8.57 11.11 28.96
N GLU A 99 -7.38 11.37 28.39
CA GLU A 99 -6.00 11.26 28.94
C GLU A 99 -5.26 9.90 29.22
N LYS A 100 -3.94 9.94 28.91
CA LYS A 100 -2.75 9.26 29.49
C LYS A 100 -2.35 7.78 29.27
N SER A 101 -1.04 7.59 29.50
CA SER A 101 -0.22 6.37 29.48
C SER A 101 -0.31 5.61 30.82
N ASP A 102 0.26 4.41 31.05
CA ASP A 102 1.49 3.84 30.48
C ASP A 102 1.53 2.29 30.42
N THR A 103 2.70 1.78 30.03
CA THR A 103 3.17 0.41 29.84
C THR A 103 2.66 -0.64 30.84
N SER A 104 2.02 -1.68 30.32
CA SER A 104 2.12 -3.06 30.85
C SER A 104 1.80 -4.09 29.76
N VAL A 105 2.44 -5.26 29.81
CA VAL A 105 2.26 -6.33 28.82
C VAL A 105 1.15 -7.28 29.28
N ALA A 106 0.05 -7.33 28.53
CA ALA A 106 -1.00 -8.34 28.66
C ALA A 106 -1.65 -8.61 27.30
N VAL A 107 -1.95 -9.88 27.01
CA VAL A 107 -2.59 -10.30 25.75
C VAL A 107 -4.08 -9.94 25.81
N ALA A 108 -4.56 -9.11 24.87
CA ALA A 108 -5.96 -8.69 24.82
C ALA A 108 -6.45 -8.38 23.38
N ALA A 109 -7.78 -8.47 23.22
CA ALA A 109 -8.57 -8.34 22.00
C ALA A 109 -8.25 -7.12 21.10
N PRO A 110 -8.60 -7.16 19.79
CA PRO A 110 -8.33 -6.08 18.84
C PRO A 110 -9.00 -4.75 19.23
N LYS A 111 -8.22 -3.86 19.84
CA LYS A 111 -8.64 -2.50 20.19
C LYS A 111 -8.97 -1.73 18.90
N GLN A 112 -10.19 -1.23 18.78
CA GLN A 112 -10.67 -0.49 17.61
C GLN A 112 -9.85 0.80 17.41
N ILE A 113 -8.99 0.81 16.40
CA ILE A 113 -8.10 1.94 16.10
C ILE A 113 -8.94 3.10 15.55
N LYS A 114 -9.14 4.14 16.37
CA LYS A 114 -9.82 5.38 15.92
C LYS A 114 -9.09 5.94 14.69
N PRO A 115 -9.76 6.17 13.55
CA PRO A 115 -9.08 6.48 12.31
C PRO A 115 -8.47 7.90 12.35
N ASN A 116 -7.17 8.00 12.09
CA ASN A 116 -6.47 9.29 11.98
C ASN A 116 -7.19 10.22 10.99
N ARG A 117 -7.44 11.47 11.42
CA ARG A 117 -8.13 12.51 10.64
C ARG A 117 -7.40 13.84 10.77
N CYS A 118 -7.50 14.67 9.73
CA CYS A 118 -7.03 16.06 9.76
C CYS A 118 -7.86 16.87 10.76
N ALA A 119 -7.25 17.66 11.65
CA ALA A 119 -8.03 18.55 12.52
C ALA A 119 -8.75 19.65 11.71
N GLY A 120 -8.05 20.32 10.78
CA GLY A 120 -8.63 21.41 9.98
C GLY A 120 -9.80 20.99 9.09
N CYS A 121 -9.70 19.86 8.37
CA CYS A 121 -10.72 19.45 7.39
C CYS A 121 -11.37 18.09 7.62
N ARG A 122 -11.08 17.40 8.74
CA ARG A 122 -11.66 16.09 9.15
C ARG A 122 -11.51 14.91 8.16
N LYS A 123 -10.83 15.12 7.02
CA LYS A 123 -10.43 14.10 6.03
C LYS A 123 -9.61 12.99 6.69
N ARG A 124 -9.91 11.73 6.38
CA ARG A 124 -9.15 10.56 6.85
C ARG A 124 -7.70 10.63 6.32
N LEU A 125 -6.73 10.35 7.19
CA LEU A 125 -5.29 10.46 6.90
C LEU A 125 -4.60 9.10 6.67
N GLY A 126 -5.14 8.02 7.22
CA GLY A 126 -4.49 6.71 7.17
C GLY A 126 -3.07 6.78 7.73
N LEU A 127 -2.09 6.34 6.92
CA LEU A 127 -0.66 6.38 7.21
C LEU A 127 0.01 7.71 6.80
N THR A 128 -0.60 8.50 5.90
CA THR A 128 0.02 9.71 5.30
C THR A 128 -0.30 11.01 6.05
N GLY A 129 -0.70 10.90 7.31
CA GLY A 129 -0.98 12.05 8.18
C GLY A 129 0.27 12.68 8.77
N PHE A 130 0.43 14.00 8.60
CA PHE A 130 1.55 14.74 9.16
C PHE A 130 1.23 15.17 10.60
N LYS A 131 2.11 14.88 11.55
CA LYS A 131 2.06 15.44 12.92
C LYS A 131 2.72 16.83 12.91
N CYS A 132 2.03 17.83 13.43
CA CYS A 132 2.61 19.16 13.67
C CYS A 132 3.30 19.23 15.05
N ARG A 133 4.09 20.29 15.31
CA ARG A 133 4.76 20.51 16.60
C ARG A 133 3.78 20.79 17.75
N CYS A 134 2.57 21.25 17.45
CA CYS A 134 1.45 21.31 18.41
C CYS A 134 0.82 19.93 18.73
N GLY A 135 1.39 18.81 18.24
CA GLY A 135 0.92 17.44 18.48
C GLY A 135 -0.23 16.98 17.57
N VAL A 136 -0.97 17.92 16.97
CA VAL A 136 -2.15 17.66 16.15
C VAL A 136 -1.78 17.08 14.76
N MET A 137 -2.66 16.28 14.17
CA MET A 137 -2.48 15.65 12.86
C MET A 137 -3.25 16.33 11.72
N PHE A 138 -2.60 16.43 10.56
CA PHE A 138 -3.08 17.16 9.38
C PHE A 138 -2.84 16.39 8.07
N CYS A 139 -3.60 16.74 7.03
CA CYS A 139 -3.31 16.32 5.66
C CYS A 139 -2.28 17.25 5.00
N GLY A 140 -1.77 16.89 3.82
CA GLY A 140 -0.81 17.73 3.09
C GLY A 140 -1.27 19.18 2.86
N SER A 141 -2.58 19.41 2.70
CA SER A 141 -3.19 20.73 2.50
C SER A 141 -3.43 21.54 3.79
N HIS A 142 -3.09 21.01 4.96
CA HIS A 142 -3.14 21.72 6.26
C HIS A 142 -1.84 21.51 7.06
N ARG A 143 -0.76 21.08 6.39
CA ARG A 143 0.50 20.67 7.04
C ARG A 143 1.26 21.87 7.60
N TYR A 144 1.12 23.04 6.97
CA TYR A 144 1.91 24.22 7.31
C TYR A 144 1.26 25.03 8.44
N PRO A 145 2.03 25.72 9.31
CA PRO A 145 1.51 26.43 10.48
C PRO A 145 0.43 27.47 10.14
N GLU A 146 0.57 28.16 9.01
CA GLU A 146 -0.38 29.15 8.48
C GLU A 146 -1.71 28.57 7.98
N GLN A 147 -1.85 27.23 7.97
CA GLN A 147 -3.08 26.54 7.52
C GLN A 147 -3.91 25.97 8.67
N HIS A 148 -3.49 26.17 9.93
CA HIS A 148 -4.19 25.64 11.10
C HIS A 148 -3.95 26.43 12.41
N ASP A 149 -3.55 27.70 12.30
CA ASP A 149 -3.30 28.61 13.44
C ASP A 149 -2.45 27.98 14.55
N CYS A 150 -1.29 27.44 14.17
CA CYS A 150 -0.47 26.62 15.04
C CYS A 150 -0.03 27.36 16.32
N THR A 151 -0.49 26.88 17.48
CA THR A 151 -0.20 27.43 18.82
C THR A 151 1.23 27.19 19.32
N PHE A 152 2.10 26.60 18.51
CA PHE A 152 3.49 26.31 18.88
C PHE A 152 4.41 27.51 18.55
N ASP A 153 5.20 28.01 19.52
CA ASP A 153 6.13 29.11 19.26
C ASP A 153 7.42 28.67 18.54
N TYR A 154 7.38 28.73 17.21
CA TYR A 154 8.55 28.55 16.34
C TYR A 154 9.62 29.65 16.52
N LYS A 155 9.26 30.86 16.98
CA LYS A 155 10.19 31.98 17.16
C LYS A 155 11.04 31.82 18.41
N GLN A 156 10.46 31.35 19.52
CA GLN A 156 11.25 30.97 20.70
C GLN A 156 12.19 29.81 20.37
N LEU A 157 11.66 28.69 19.84
CA LEU A 157 12.50 27.54 19.48
C LEU A 157 13.63 27.91 18.51
N GLY A 158 13.36 28.79 17.53
CA GLY A 158 14.36 29.32 16.61
C GLY A 158 15.46 30.12 17.32
N ARG A 159 15.09 31.05 18.20
CA ARG A 159 16.05 31.83 19.01
C ARG A 159 16.90 30.93 19.90
N ASP A 160 16.29 29.97 20.60
CA ASP A 160 16.99 29.05 21.50
C ASP A 160 17.98 28.14 20.74
N SER A 161 17.60 27.72 19.52
CA SER A 161 18.46 26.93 18.63
C SER A 161 19.66 27.76 18.13
N ILE A 162 19.44 29.02 17.75
CA ILE A 162 20.51 29.93 17.31
C ILE A 162 21.43 30.28 18.48
N ALA A 163 20.88 30.61 19.65
CA ALA A 163 21.65 30.92 20.86
C ALA A 163 22.56 29.75 21.29
N LYS A 164 22.10 28.51 21.11
CA LYS A 164 22.89 27.30 21.36
C LYS A 164 23.95 27.01 20.28
N ALA A 165 23.75 27.47 19.05
CA ALA A 165 24.67 27.29 17.93
C ALA A 165 25.74 28.40 17.82
N ASN A 166 25.47 29.59 18.36
CA ASN A 166 26.38 30.73 18.29
C ASN A 166 27.68 30.45 19.08
N PRO A 167 28.87 30.52 18.45
CA PRO A 167 30.13 30.36 19.15
C PRO A 167 30.40 31.53 20.10
N ILE A 168 30.94 31.24 21.28
CA ILE A 168 31.19 32.26 22.31
C ILE A 168 32.44 33.07 21.95
N VAL A 169 32.25 34.25 21.36
CA VAL A 169 33.34 35.19 21.06
C VAL A 169 33.86 35.81 22.36
N LYS A 170 34.98 35.29 22.87
CA LYS A 170 35.75 35.89 23.96
C LYS A 170 37.02 36.51 23.36
N ALA A 171 37.11 37.84 23.37
CA ALA A 171 38.36 38.54 23.09
C ALA A 171 39.26 38.52 24.34
N GLU A 172 40.57 38.35 24.14
CA GLU A 172 41.54 38.52 25.23
C GLU A 172 41.71 40.01 25.57
N LYS A 173 41.84 40.31 26.86
CA LYS A 173 41.98 41.70 27.32
C LYS A 173 43.43 42.15 27.15
N LEU A 174 43.69 42.88 26.07
CA LEU A 174 45.00 43.49 25.82
C LEU A 174 45.50 44.29 27.04
N GLY A 175 46.77 44.08 27.40
CA GLY A 175 47.46 44.90 28.39
C GLY A 175 47.67 46.34 27.90
N LYS A 176 47.82 47.28 28.82
CA LYS A 176 48.30 48.62 28.47
C LYS A 176 49.80 48.55 28.13
N ILE A 177 50.17 49.32 27.12
CA ILE A 177 51.54 49.74 26.80
C ILE A 177 51.81 51.04 27.56
#